data_AF-Q63QB1-F1
#
_entry.id   AF-Q63QB1-F1
#
_cell.length_a   1.000
_cell.length_b   1.000
_cell.length_c   1.000
_cell.angle_alpha   90.00
_cell.angle_beta   90.00
_cell.angle_gamma   90.00
#
_symmetry.space_group_name_H-M   'P 1'
#
loop_
_entity.id
_entity.type
_entity.pdbx_description
1 polymer ?
#
loop_
_entity_poly.entity_id
_entity_poly.type
_entity_poly.pdbx_seq_one_letter_code
_entity_poly.pdbx_strand_id
1 'polypeptide(L)'
;MSGVLTLSKQIADFAESDIPARATMHVNFYRLQCRHRKLTSGTAMRQTIVVSEPLDTEQELSQLGLKVSVAQKIAHAASAARASALEIDVAFTPGMLSHIYGNRQLRLELLPLGWRKGRFNNVESVINDELGIQIIFQNVDIACVPEHSPQAISGKGSGSRQLVQNGLQSELWENPVNPPTDPSQLESKRGVTPTVWMFCVSNDGKRLRAEVSKPSNFEGDQFEDFSKRIFVLDEESGTDPDISINPSSGGNDDADFDIDVSVAKK
;
A
#
# COMPACT_ATOMS: atom_id res chain seq x y z
N MET A 1 -24.51 -58.62 25.33
CA MET A 1 -24.40 -59.63 26.40
C MET A 1 -23.18 -60.49 26.12
N SER A 2 -22.32 -60.68 27.15
CA SER A 2 -21.10 -61.52 27.20
C SER A 2 -19.93 -61.05 26.32
N GLY A 3 -18.68 -60.88 26.77
CA GLY A 3 -17.93 -61.51 27.87
C GLY A 3 -16.68 -62.20 27.28
N VAL A 4 -15.54 -61.50 27.11
CA VAL A 4 -14.24 -61.60 27.83
C VAL A 4 -13.56 -63.00 27.83
N LEU A 5 -12.22 -63.00 27.62
CA LEU A 5 -11.13 -63.96 28.01
C LEU A 5 -10.27 -64.41 26.79
N THR A 6 -8.93 -64.51 26.73
CA THR A 6 -7.77 -64.17 27.59
C THR A 6 -6.46 -64.35 26.78
N LEU A 7 -5.40 -63.66 27.24
CA LEU A 7 -3.95 -63.68 26.97
C LEU A 7 -3.25 -64.97 26.44
N SER A 8 -2.12 -64.83 25.74
CA SER A 8 -0.75 -65.01 26.34
C SER A 8 0.46 -65.02 25.36
N LYS A 9 1.55 -64.37 25.84
CA LYS A 9 3.03 -64.59 25.71
C LYS A 9 3.70 -64.56 24.32
N GLN A 10 4.64 -63.65 24.00
CA GLN A 10 6.02 -63.36 24.49
C GLN A 10 7.17 -64.23 23.90
N ILE A 11 8.13 -63.52 23.28
CA ILE A 11 9.60 -63.71 23.20
C ILE A 11 10.16 -64.71 22.15
N ALA A 12 10.95 -64.19 21.20
CA ALA A 12 12.39 -64.53 21.05
C ALA A 12 13.04 -63.77 19.86
N ASP A 13 14.02 -62.93 20.17
CA ASP A 13 15.11 -62.50 19.27
C ASP A 13 16.05 -63.69 18.99
N PHE A 14 16.58 -63.82 17.76
CA PHE A 14 18.01 -64.08 17.49
C PHE A 14 18.36 -63.95 16.00
N ALA A 15 19.64 -63.68 15.77
CA ALA A 15 20.28 -63.04 14.63
C ALA A 15 20.74 -63.97 13.47
N GLU A 16 21.45 -63.33 12.52
CA GLU A 16 22.30 -63.85 11.42
C GLU A 16 21.57 -64.15 10.10
N SER A 17 21.61 -63.26 9.09
CA SER A 17 22.73 -62.90 8.19
C SER A 17 23.13 -64.01 7.21
N ASP A 18 22.67 -63.90 5.96
CA ASP A 18 23.45 -64.27 4.75
C ASP A 18 22.79 -63.79 3.42
N ILE A 19 23.36 -62.72 2.80
CA ILE A 19 23.96 -62.62 1.43
C ILE A 19 23.21 -63.24 0.20
N PRO A 20 23.32 -62.79 -1.09
CA PRO A 20 23.57 -61.47 -1.75
C PRO A 20 22.71 -61.15 -3.02
N ALA A 21 23.01 -59.99 -3.62
CA ALA A 21 23.06 -59.65 -5.06
C ALA A 21 21.78 -59.25 -5.83
N ARG A 22 21.67 -57.94 -6.15
CA ARG A 22 21.86 -57.42 -7.53
C ARG A 22 21.59 -55.91 -7.66
N ALA A 23 22.43 -55.30 -8.51
CA ALA A 23 22.20 -54.10 -9.32
C ALA A 23 22.21 -52.72 -8.65
N THR A 24 23.43 -52.24 -8.43
CA THR A 24 23.81 -50.83 -8.44
C THR A 24 23.48 -50.20 -9.81
N MET A 25 22.60 -49.21 -9.86
CA MET A 25 22.54 -48.23 -10.96
C MET A 25 23.01 -46.89 -10.44
N HIS A 26 24.31 -46.65 -10.58
CA HIS A 26 24.88 -45.31 -10.63
C HIS A 26 24.63 -44.76 -12.03
N VAL A 27 23.83 -43.69 -12.15
CA VAL A 27 23.86 -42.84 -13.34
C VAL A 27 24.28 -41.46 -12.89
N ASN A 28 25.58 -41.20 -13.04
CA ASN A 28 26.15 -39.86 -13.01
C ASN A 28 25.50 -39.03 -14.12
N PHE A 29 24.78 -37.97 -13.76
CA PHE A 29 24.53 -36.87 -14.68
C PHE A 29 25.36 -35.66 -14.28
N TYR A 30 26.19 -35.26 -15.24
CA TYR A 30 27.18 -34.20 -15.15
C TYR A 30 26.57 -32.88 -14.69
N ARG A 31 27.27 -32.25 -13.74
CA ARG A 31 27.15 -30.84 -13.36
C ARG A 31 27.51 -29.98 -14.57
N LEU A 32 26.54 -29.62 -15.42
CA LEU A 32 26.73 -28.56 -16.40
C LEU A 32 26.65 -27.21 -15.67
N GLN A 33 27.81 -26.66 -15.43
CA GLN A 33 28.01 -25.31 -14.96
C GLN A 33 27.63 -24.35 -16.12
N CYS A 34 26.36 -23.99 -16.25
CA CYS A 34 25.95 -22.87 -17.08
C CYS A 34 26.45 -21.57 -16.43
N ARG A 35 27.69 -21.20 -16.73
CA ARG A 35 28.21 -19.84 -16.54
C ARG A 35 27.45 -18.89 -17.47
N HIS A 36 26.25 -18.48 -17.08
CA HIS A 36 25.72 -17.21 -17.55
C HIS A 36 26.49 -16.12 -16.81
N ARG A 37 27.51 -15.61 -17.49
CA ARG A 37 28.17 -14.36 -17.16
C ARG A 37 27.06 -13.31 -17.19
N LYS A 38 26.49 -12.95 -16.03
CA LYS A 38 25.70 -11.72 -15.90
C LYS A 38 26.67 -10.60 -16.29
N LEU A 39 26.55 -10.13 -17.52
CA LEU A 39 26.98 -8.78 -17.86
C LEU A 39 26.15 -7.89 -16.96
N THR A 40 26.75 -7.50 -15.84
CA THR A 40 26.28 -6.39 -15.03
C THR A 40 26.35 -5.17 -15.93
N SER A 41 25.27 -4.92 -16.67
CA SER A 41 24.98 -3.58 -17.17
C SER A 41 25.02 -2.70 -15.95
N GLY A 42 26.00 -1.80 -15.91
CA GLY A 42 26.14 -0.81 -14.84
C GLY A 42 24.99 0.18 -14.94
N THR A 43 23.81 -0.23 -14.50
CA THR A 43 22.77 0.71 -14.11
C THR A 43 23.27 1.34 -12.83
N ALA A 44 23.64 2.62 -12.89
CA ALA A 44 23.93 3.39 -11.69
C ALA A 44 22.74 3.24 -10.73
N MET A 45 22.96 2.64 -9.56
CA MET A 45 21.98 2.60 -8.49
C MET A 45 21.63 4.05 -8.14
N ARG A 46 20.47 4.54 -8.60
CA ARG A 46 19.95 5.82 -8.13
C ARG A 46 19.57 5.60 -6.67
N GLN A 47 20.21 6.32 -5.76
CA GLN A 47 19.84 6.26 -4.35
C GLN A 47 18.40 6.76 -4.17
N THR A 48 17.57 5.97 -3.50
CA THR A 48 16.24 6.38 -3.07
C THR A 48 16.34 7.56 -2.11
N ILE A 49 15.64 8.65 -2.40
CA ILE A 49 15.54 9.79 -1.48
C ILE A 49 14.38 9.51 -0.51
N VAL A 50 14.68 9.43 0.78
CA VAL A 50 13.67 9.31 1.84
C VAL A 50 13.57 10.64 2.58
N VAL A 51 12.36 11.19 2.64
CA VAL A 51 12.02 12.41 3.37
C VAL A 51 11.13 12.03 4.53
N SER A 52 11.59 12.30 5.75
CA SER A 52 10.87 11.96 6.99
C SER A 52 10.84 13.07 8.03
N GLU A 53 11.67 14.11 7.87
CA GLU A 53 11.65 15.26 8.76
C GLU A 53 10.34 16.05 8.54
N PRO A 54 9.61 16.50 9.58
CA PRO A 54 8.28 17.10 9.41
C PRO A 54 8.25 18.33 8.50
N LEU A 55 9.24 19.23 8.62
CA LEU A 55 9.30 20.44 7.79
C LEU A 55 9.57 20.11 6.32
N ASP A 56 10.53 19.21 6.07
CA ASP A 56 10.86 18.76 4.71
C ASP A 56 9.67 18.01 4.10
N THR A 57 8.97 17.20 4.89
CA THR A 57 7.76 16.48 4.49
C THR A 57 6.67 17.44 4.05
N GLU A 58 6.41 18.50 4.82
CA GLU A 58 5.42 19.52 4.47
C GLU A 58 5.81 20.24 3.18
N GLN A 59 7.07 20.67 3.06
CA GLN A 59 7.57 21.32 1.87
C GLN A 59 7.43 20.41 0.64
N GLU A 60 7.79 19.14 0.74
CA GLU A 60 7.77 18.20 -0.38
C GLU A 60 6.35 17.80 -0.80
N LEU A 61 5.44 17.60 0.15
CA LEU A 61 4.02 17.39 -0.17
C LEU A 61 3.40 18.64 -0.81
N SER A 62 3.79 19.83 -0.38
CA SER A 62 3.26 21.08 -0.96
C SER A 62 3.62 21.23 -2.43
N GLN A 63 4.80 20.75 -2.85
CA GLN A 63 5.21 20.70 -4.27
C GLN A 63 4.34 19.74 -5.09
N LEU A 64 3.71 18.75 -4.46
CA LEU A 64 2.73 17.85 -5.07
C LEU A 64 1.29 18.37 -4.99
N GLY A 65 1.09 19.60 -4.50
CA GLY A 65 -0.24 20.16 -4.27
C GLY A 65 -1.00 19.48 -3.14
N LEU A 66 -0.29 18.82 -2.21
CA LEU A 66 -0.86 18.16 -1.02
C LEU A 66 -0.47 18.90 0.26
N LYS A 67 -1.37 18.89 1.23
CA LYS A 67 -1.05 19.27 2.63
C LYS A 67 -0.84 17.99 3.45
N VAL A 68 0.04 18.04 4.45
CA VAL A 68 0.24 16.93 5.40
C VAL A 68 -1.09 16.52 6.02
N SER A 69 -1.90 17.47 6.47
CA SER A 69 -3.21 17.21 7.09
C SER A 69 -4.21 16.53 6.14
N VAL A 70 -4.16 16.83 4.84
CA VAL A 70 -4.98 16.14 3.83
C VAL A 70 -4.51 14.69 3.68
N ALA A 71 -3.21 14.47 3.61
CA ALA A 71 -2.64 13.13 3.54
C ALA A 71 -2.98 12.29 4.78
N GLN A 72 -2.86 12.85 5.98
CA GLN A 72 -3.28 12.20 7.23
C GLN A 72 -4.76 11.82 7.21
N LYS A 73 -5.66 12.72 6.81
CA LYS A 73 -7.10 12.42 6.69
C LYS A 73 -7.38 11.24 5.76
N ILE A 74 -6.69 11.14 4.64
CA ILE A 74 -6.83 10.02 3.69
C ILE A 74 -6.44 8.70 4.36
N ALA A 75 -5.31 8.68 5.07
CA ALA A 75 -4.83 7.50 5.78
C ALA A 75 -5.78 7.09 6.92
N HIS A 76 -6.27 8.04 7.72
CA HIS A 76 -7.26 7.76 8.76
C HIS A 76 -8.59 7.25 8.20
N ALA A 77 -9.08 7.81 7.09
CA ALA A 77 -10.31 7.33 6.46
C ALA A 77 -10.17 5.87 5.97
N ALA A 78 -9.02 5.52 5.40
CA ALA A 78 -8.71 4.15 5.00
C ALA A 78 -8.62 3.22 6.23
N SER A 79 -7.93 3.66 7.28
CA SER A 79 -7.79 2.95 8.55
C SER A 79 -9.15 2.67 9.22
N ALA A 80 -9.98 3.70 9.37
CA ALA A 80 -11.31 3.58 9.97
C ALA A 80 -12.22 2.64 9.17
N ALA A 81 -12.16 2.71 7.84
CA ALA A 81 -12.91 1.79 6.99
C ALA A 81 -12.43 0.35 7.12
N ARG A 82 -11.12 0.12 7.25
CA ARG A 82 -10.58 -1.21 7.56
C ARG A 82 -11.12 -1.74 8.89
N ALA A 83 -11.13 -0.92 9.92
CA ALA A 83 -11.61 -1.26 11.25
C ALA A 83 -13.13 -1.50 11.33
N SER A 84 -13.90 -1.03 10.33
CA SER A 84 -15.35 -1.27 10.27
C SER A 84 -15.74 -2.67 9.79
N ALA A 85 -14.78 -3.47 9.31
CA ALA A 85 -15.03 -4.85 8.94
C ALA A 85 -15.26 -5.73 10.17
N LEU A 86 -16.22 -6.64 10.08
CA LEU A 86 -16.59 -7.58 11.14
C LEU A 86 -15.91 -8.93 10.91
N GLU A 87 -15.79 -9.73 11.98
CA GLU A 87 -15.22 -11.08 11.89
C GLU A 87 -16.00 -12.02 10.96
N ILE A 88 -17.32 -11.78 10.82
CA ILE A 88 -18.19 -12.55 9.93
C ILE A 88 -18.03 -12.18 8.46
N ASP A 89 -17.37 -11.06 8.15
CA ASP A 89 -17.14 -10.63 6.77
C ASP A 89 -16.13 -11.54 6.07
N VAL A 90 -16.20 -11.57 4.73
CA VAL A 90 -15.21 -12.32 3.94
C VAL A 90 -13.80 -11.75 4.16
N ALA A 91 -12.78 -12.62 4.16
CA ALA A 91 -11.42 -12.29 4.59
C ALA A 91 -10.78 -11.06 3.91
N PHE A 92 -11.15 -10.72 2.67
CA PHE A 92 -10.60 -9.56 1.95
C PHE A 92 -11.36 -8.24 2.20
N THR A 93 -12.48 -8.28 2.94
CA THR A 93 -13.34 -7.10 3.22
C THR A 93 -12.58 -5.93 3.84
N PRO A 94 -11.74 -6.12 4.88
CA PRO A 94 -11.01 -4.99 5.48
C PRO A 94 -10.12 -4.26 4.47
N GLY A 95 -9.42 -5.01 3.61
CA GLY A 95 -8.58 -4.46 2.56
C GLY A 95 -9.39 -3.73 1.48
N MET A 96 -10.53 -4.30 1.07
CA MET A 96 -11.42 -3.69 0.09
C MET A 96 -12.03 -2.38 0.61
N LEU A 97 -12.53 -2.36 1.85
CA LEU A 97 -13.09 -1.14 2.45
C LEU A 97 -12.05 -0.05 2.58
N SER A 98 -10.85 -0.38 3.07
CA SER A 98 -9.69 0.54 3.11
C SER A 98 -9.42 1.16 1.73
N HIS A 99 -9.40 0.35 0.67
CA HIS A 99 -9.18 0.83 -0.69
C HIS A 99 -10.28 1.77 -1.19
N ILE A 100 -11.54 1.42 -0.97
CA ILE A 100 -12.70 2.22 -1.40
C ILE A 100 -12.71 3.57 -0.68
N TYR A 101 -12.54 3.57 0.64
CA TYR A 101 -12.62 4.78 1.46
C TYR A 101 -11.38 5.65 1.32
N GLY A 102 -10.19 5.06 1.15
CA GLY A 102 -8.97 5.80 0.81
C GLY A 102 -9.11 6.57 -0.50
N ASN A 103 -9.58 5.91 -1.58
CA ASN A 103 -9.87 6.58 -2.84
C ASN A 103 -10.98 7.63 -2.73
N ARG A 104 -12.02 7.36 -1.93
CA ARG A 104 -13.10 8.31 -1.67
C ARG A 104 -12.56 9.57 -1.01
N GLN A 105 -11.79 9.43 0.07
CA GLN A 105 -11.23 10.57 0.81
C GLN A 105 -10.27 11.36 -0.07
N LEU A 106 -9.41 10.67 -0.83
CA LEU A 106 -8.52 11.29 -1.80
C LEU A 106 -9.28 12.20 -2.78
N ARG A 107 -10.44 11.75 -3.26
CA ARG A 107 -11.30 12.53 -4.16
C ARG A 107 -12.02 13.68 -3.46
N LEU A 108 -12.54 13.45 -2.26
CA LEU A 108 -13.23 14.48 -1.48
C LEU A 108 -12.31 15.67 -1.17
N GLU A 109 -11.04 15.40 -0.88
CA GLU A 109 -10.07 16.46 -0.55
C GLU A 109 -9.50 17.15 -1.80
N LEU A 110 -9.25 16.42 -2.89
CA LEU A 110 -8.49 16.96 -4.03
C LEU A 110 -9.34 17.47 -5.20
N LEU A 111 -10.52 16.90 -5.46
CA LEU A 111 -11.38 17.38 -6.55
C LEU A 111 -11.81 18.85 -6.39
N PRO A 112 -12.15 19.34 -5.17
CA PRO A 112 -12.45 20.76 -4.96
C PRO A 112 -11.26 21.69 -5.24
N LEU A 113 -10.03 21.17 -5.23
CA LEU A 113 -8.80 21.92 -5.51
C LEU A 113 -8.46 21.93 -7.01
N GLY A 114 -9.39 21.55 -7.88
CA GLY A 114 -9.17 21.54 -9.33
C GLY A 114 -8.57 20.25 -9.88
N TRP A 115 -8.32 19.24 -9.04
CA TRP A 115 -7.91 17.92 -9.52
C TRP A 115 -9.08 17.23 -10.20
N ARG A 116 -8.79 16.27 -11.10
CA ARG A 116 -9.81 15.46 -11.76
C ARG A 116 -9.66 13.98 -11.46
N LYS A 117 -10.74 13.22 -11.64
CA LYS A 117 -10.70 11.76 -11.60
C LYS A 117 -9.91 11.22 -12.79
N GLY A 118 -9.02 10.28 -12.52
CA GLY A 118 -8.35 9.45 -13.51
C GLY A 118 -8.77 7.99 -13.38
N ARG A 119 -8.79 7.29 -14.51
CA ARG A 119 -8.93 5.83 -14.54
C ARG A 119 -8.19 5.28 -15.73
N PHE A 120 -7.32 4.30 -15.51
CA PHE A 120 -6.59 3.62 -16.57
C PHE A 120 -6.50 2.13 -16.26
N ASN A 121 -6.99 1.27 -17.15
CA ASN A 121 -6.98 -0.19 -16.95
C ASN A 121 -7.47 -0.63 -15.56
N ASN A 122 -8.60 -0.07 -15.11
CA ASN A 122 -9.19 -0.27 -13.78
C ASN A 122 -8.37 0.21 -12.58
N VAL A 123 -7.31 0.99 -12.81
CA VAL A 123 -6.60 1.70 -11.76
C VAL A 123 -7.24 3.07 -11.59
N GLU A 124 -7.87 3.28 -10.44
CA GLU A 124 -8.45 4.58 -10.07
C GLU A 124 -7.34 5.53 -9.60
N SER A 125 -7.39 6.77 -10.06
CA SER A 125 -6.44 7.81 -9.68
C SER A 125 -7.11 9.19 -9.57
N VAL A 126 -6.35 10.16 -9.10
CA VAL A 126 -6.65 11.60 -9.19
C VAL A 126 -5.49 12.30 -9.90
N ILE A 127 -5.80 13.25 -10.77
CA ILE A 127 -4.83 13.87 -11.67
C ILE A 127 -4.85 15.38 -11.46
N ASN A 128 -3.66 15.95 -11.32
CA ASN A 128 -3.42 17.38 -11.37
C ASN A 128 -2.78 17.71 -12.73
N ASP A 129 -3.54 18.35 -13.62
CA ASP A 129 -3.08 18.68 -14.98
C ASP A 129 -2.10 19.88 -14.99
N GLU A 130 -2.05 20.71 -13.95
CA GLU A 130 -1.10 21.83 -13.84
C GLU A 130 0.28 21.32 -13.45
N LEU A 131 0.34 20.43 -12.45
CA LEU A 131 1.58 19.79 -12.00
C LEU A 131 2.01 18.64 -12.92
N GLY A 132 1.09 18.08 -13.71
CA GLY A 132 1.34 16.90 -14.55
C GLY A 132 1.58 15.64 -13.73
N ILE A 133 0.91 15.50 -12.59
CA ILE A 133 1.04 14.34 -11.71
C ILE A 133 -0.29 13.63 -11.54
N GLN A 134 -0.20 12.34 -11.22
CA GLN A 134 -1.35 11.52 -10.85
C GLN A 134 -1.04 10.74 -9.58
N ILE A 135 -2.01 10.68 -8.67
CA ILE A 135 -1.90 9.94 -7.40
C ILE A 135 -2.80 8.71 -7.46
N ILE A 136 -2.22 7.56 -7.13
CA ILE A 136 -2.91 6.27 -7.02
C ILE A 136 -2.87 5.83 -5.56
N PHE A 137 -4.04 5.54 -4.99
CA PHE A 137 -4.15 4.99 -3.64
C PHE A 137 -3.84 3.49 -3.63
N GLN A 138 -3.05 3.04 -2.65
CA GLN A 138 -2.64 1.65 -2.51
C GLN A 138 -2.51 1.25 -1.04
N ASN A 139 -3.18 0.14 -0.67
CA ASN A 139 -2.85 -0.53 0.58
C ASN A 139 -1.54 -1.33 0.38
N VAL A 140 -0.64 -1.24 1.36
CA VAL A 140 0.66 -1.90 1.38
C VAL A 140 0.87 -2.62 2.71
N ASP A 141 1.71 -3.65 2.72
CA ASP A 141 2.03 -4.38 3.95
C ASP A 141 2.93 -3.53 4.86
N ILE A 142 3.90 -2.83 4.26
CA ILE A 142 4.90 -2.01 4.94
C ILE A 142 4.91 -0.62 4.30
N ALA A 143 4.95 0.43 5.13
CA ALA A 143 5.18 1.82 4.77
C ALA A 143 6.03 2.48 5.88
N CYS A 144 6.66 3.61 5.59
CA CYS A 144 7.47 4.41 6.52
C CYS A 144 8.65 3.66 7.15
N VAL A 145 9.20 2.67 6.45
CA VAL A 145 10.43 1.96 6.88
C VAL A 145 11.56 2.33 5.91
N PRO A 146 12.61 3.05 6.36
CA PRO A 146 13.67 3.55 5.47
C PRO A 146 14.33 2.44 4.65
N GLU A 147 14.61 1.30 5.27
CA GLU A 147 15.32 0.16 4.66
C GLU A 147 14.42 -0.72 3.78
N HIS A 148 13.10 -0.49 3.79
CA HIS A 148 12.12 -1.32 3.08
C HIS A 148 11.17 -0.48 2.22
N SER A 149 11.22 -0.68 0.91
CA SER A 149 10.24 -0.15 -0.03
C SER A 149 8.84 -0.69 0.24
N PRO A 150 7.77 0.11 0.03
CA PRO A 150 6.40 -0.37 0.19
C PRO A 150 6.09 -1.59 -0.68
N GLN A 151 5.59 -2.65 -0.05
CA GLN A 151 5.18 -3.88 -0.71
C GLN A 151 3.67 -3.89 -0.88
N ALA A 152 3.19 -4.11 -2.11
CA ALA A 152 1.76 -4.19 -2.36
C ALA A 152 1.21 -5.52 -1.82
N ILE A 153 0.06 -5.45 -1.13
CA ILE A 153 -0.63 -6.61 -0.53
C ILE A 153 -0.97 -7.70 -1.58
N SER A 154 -1.09 -7.32 -2.85
CA SER A 154 -1.29 -8.23 -3.96
C SER A 154 -0.39 -7.84 -5.14
N GLY A 155 0.04 -8.82 -5.92
CA GLY A 155 0.83 -8.61 -7.13
C GLY A 155 0.12 -7.66 -8.09
N LYS A 156 0.88 -6.73 -8.68
CA LYS A 156 0.34 -5.68 -9.54
C LYS A 156 -0.10 -6.20 -10.88
N GLY A 157 -1.33 -5.86 -11.25
CA GLY A 157 -1.86 -6.10 -12.58
C GLY A 157 -1.08 -5.36 -13.67
N SER A 158 -1.25 -5.81 -14.92
CA SER A 158 -0.68 -5.15 -16.11
C SER A 158 -1.05 -3.66 -16.23
N GLY A 159 -2.23 -3.26 -15.73
CA GLY A 159 -2.72 -1.88 -15.76
C GLY A 159 -1.83 -0.90 -14.99
N SER A 160 -1.53 -1.18 -13.71
CA SER A 160 -0.66 -0.32 -12.90
C SER A 160 0.76 -0.24 -13.44
N ARG A 161 1.25 -1.33 -14.03
CA ARG A 161 2.58 -1.39 -14.67
C ARG A 161 2.65 -0.48 -15.88
N GLN A 162 1.70 -0.60 -16.80
CA GLN A 162 1.63 0.26 -17.97
C GLN A 162 1.47 1.74 -17.58
N LEU A 163 0.66 2.04 -16.55
CA LEU A 163 0.43 3.43 -16.15
C LEU A 163 1.71 4.13 -15.67
N VAL A 164 2.45 3.49 -14.77
CA VAL A 164 3.74 4.03 -14.28
C VAL A 164 4.80 3.97 -15.38
N GLN A 165 4.87 2.92 -16.20
CA GLN A 165 5.80 2.86 -17.33
C GLN A 165 5.56 4.02 -18.32
N ASN A 166 4.30 4.33 -18.63
CA ASN A 166 3.94 5.43 -19.52
C ASN A 166 4.29 6.78 -18.86
N GLY A 167 4.06 6.95 -17.56
CA GLY A 167 4.46 8.15 -16.81
C GLY A 167 5.98 8.34 -16.79
N LEU A 168 6.75 7.28 -16.49
CA LEU A 168 8.22 7.29 -16.52
C LEU A 168 8.75 7.60 -17.92
N GLN A 169 8.12 7.06 -18.98
CA GLN A 169 8.48 7.41 -20.35
C GLN A 169 8.22 8.89 -20.63
N SER A 170 7.06 9.43 -20.25
CA SER A 170 6.73 10.86 -20.44
C SER A 170 7.81 11.76 -19.84
N GLU A 171 8.27 11.50 -18.62
CA GLU A 171 9.33 12.27 -17.97
C GLU A 171 10.66 12.26 -18.74
N LEU A 172 11.01 11.14 -19.38
CA LEU A 172 12.25 11.03 -20.16
C LEU A 172 12.20 11.88 -21.43
N TRP A 173 11.01 12.03 -22.04
CA TRP A 173 10.79 12.80 -23.27
C TRP A 173 10.45 14.27 -23.01
N GLU A 174 10.00 14.61 -21.81
CA GLU A 174 9.62 15.97 -21.39
C GLU A 174 10.78 16.84 -20.95
N ASN A 175 12.03 16.36 -20.93
CA ASN A 175 13.20 17.23 -20.70
C ASN A 175 13.27 18.30 -21.79
N PRO A 176 12.81 19.54 -21.55
CA PRO A 176 12.98 20.57 -22.54
C PRO A 176 14.44 20.99 -22.40
N VAL A 177 15.17 20.99 -23.51
CA VAL A 177 16.56 21.51 -23.57
C VAL A 177 16.64 22.98 -23.08
N ASN A 178 15.50 23.66 -22.87
CA ASN A 178 15.41 24.98 -22.25
C ASN A 178 14.19 25.07 -21.30
N PRO A 179 14.36 25.29 -19.98
CA PRO A 179 13.21 25.57 -19.11
C PRO A 179 12.54 26.90 -19.50
N PRO A 180 11.20 27.01 -19.45
CA PRO A 180 10.51 28.27 -19.75
C PRO A 180 10.97 29.36 -18.79
N THR A 181 11.39 30.50 -19.35
CA THR A 181 11.92 31.65 -18.59
C THR A 181 10.80 32.50 -17.97
N ASP A 182 9.54 32.18 -18.25
CA ASP A 182 8.35 32.96 -17.85
C ASP A 182 7.29 32.07 -17.17
N PRO A 183 6.92 32.34 -15.90
CA PRO A 183 5.87 31.62 -15.16
C PRO A 183 4.49 31.67 -15.81
N SER A 184 4.22 32.66 -16.68
CA SER A 184 2.94 32.80 -17.38
C SER A 184 2.79 31.84 -18.58
N GLN A 185 3.87 31.15 -18.97
CA GLN A 185 3.88 30.13 -20.02
C GLN A 185 3.84 28.70 -19.48
N LEU A 186 3.33 28.49 -18.26
CA LEU A 186 3.03 27.13 -17.80
C LEU A 186 1.83 26.60 -18.61
N GLU A 187 2.11 26.11 -19.82
CA GLU A 187 1.12 25.42 -20.63
C GLU A 187 0.54 24.29 -19.79
N SER A 188 -0.79 24.19 -19.73
CA SER A 188 -1.43 23.09 -19.02
C SER A 188 -0.86 21.77 -19.55
N LYS A 189 -0.36 20.89 -18.68
CA LYS A 189 0.13 19.55 -19.08
C LYS A 189 -1.02 18.60 -19.44
N ARG A 190 -2.18 19.15 -19.80
CA ARG A 190 -3.38 18.43 -20.17
C ARG A 190 -3.15 17.75 -21.52
N GLY A 191 -3.16 16.42 -21.53
CA GLY A 191 -2.87 15.60 -22.72
C GLY A 191 -1.48 14.97 -22.70
N VAL A 192 -0.63 15.37 -21.74
CA VAL A 192 0.64 14.71 -21.43
C VAL A 192 0.38 13.57 -20.44
N THR A 193 1.19 12.50 -20.48
CA THR A 193 1.01 11.39 -19.54
C THR A 193 1.56 11.79 -18.17
N PRO A 194 0.72 11.86 -17.12
CA PRO A 194 1.16 12.39 -15.84
C PRO A 194 2.10 11.42 -15.09
N THR A 195 3.08 12.00 -14.40
CA THR A 195 3.96 11.29 -13.47
C THR A 195 3.13 10.60 -12.39
N VAL A 196 3.37 9.31 -12.18
CA VAL A 196 2.67 8.56 -11.14
C VAL A 196 3.33 8.73 -9.78
N TRP A 197 2.49 8.99 -8.78
CA TRP A 197 2.80 8.91 -7.36
C TRP A 197 1.85 7.90 -6.70
N MET A 198 2.38 7.13 -5.75
CA MET A 198 1.63 6.15 -4.99
C MET A 198 1.37 6.70 -3.59
N PHE A 199 0.10 6.78 -3.20
CA PHE A 199 -0.32 7.04 -1.83
C PHE A 199 -0.43 5.68 -1.11
N CYS A 200 0.60 5.32 -0.36
CA CYS A 200 0.74 4.02 0.28
C CYS A 200 0.25 4.08 1.73
N VAL A 201 -0.68 3.20 2.10
CA VAL A 201 -1.17 3.05 3.48
C VAL A 201 -0.93 1.64 3.98
N SER A 202 -0.22 1.51 5.10
CA SER A 202 -0.07 0.27 5.87
C SER A 202 -0.83 0.39 7.18
N ASN A 203 -1.65 -0.62 7.48
CA ASN A 203 -2.30 -0.77 8.78
C ASN A 203 -2.36 -2.25 9.14
N ASP A 204 -1.57 -2.64 10.14
CA ASP A 204 -1.46 -4.01 10.67
C ASP A 204 -2.34 -4.24 11.92
N GLY A 205 -3.22 -3.28 12.24
CA GLY A 205 -4.05 -3.26 13.44
C GLY A 205 -3.33 -2.70 14.68
N LYS A 206 -2.01 -2.51 14.63
CA LYS A 206 -1.22 -1.95 15.73
C LYS A 206 -0.62 -0.60 15.39
N ARG A 207 -0.26 -0.38 14.13
CA ARG A 207 0.31 0.88 13.65
C ARG A 207 -0.31 1.27 12.33
N LEU A 208 -0.66 2.54 12.20
CA LEU A 208 -1.06 3.18 10.96
C LEU A 208 0.15 3.92 10.40
N ARG A 209 0.49 3.64 9.15
CA ARG A 209 1.61 4.28 8.44
C ARG A 209 1.16 4.71 7.07
N ALA A 210 1.59 5.90 6.65
CA ALA A 210 1.32 6.38 5.30
C ALA A 210 2.52 7.12 4.70
N GLU A 211 2.79 6.87 3.43
CA GLU A 211 3.80 7.57 2.65
C GLU A 211 3.31 7.88 1.23
N VAL A 212 3.86 8.94 0.63
CA VAL A 212 3.66 9.29 -0.77
C VAL A 212 4.96 9.04 -1.53
N SER A 213 4.93 8.07 -2.44
CA SER A 213 6.15 7.50 -3.00
C SER A 213 6.11 7.47 -4.53
N LYS A 214 7.20 7.93 -5.15
CA LYS A 214 7.38 7.99 -6.60
C LYS A 214 8.14 6.72 -7.07
N PRO A 215 7.48 5.77 -7.75
CA PRO A 215 8.13 4.55 -8.23
C PRO A 215 9.18 4.89 -9.30
N SER A 216 10.35 4.22 -9.26
CA SER A 216 11.44 4.41 -10.24
C SER A 216 11.46 3.32 -11.31
N ASN A 217 11.06 2.10 -10.98
CA ASN A 217 11.05 0.96 -11.92
C ASN A 217 10.08 -0.16 -11.47
N PHE A 218 9.81 -1.12 -12.36
CA PHE A 218 9.18 -2.39 -12.02
C PHE A 218 10.08 -3.57 -12.37
N GLU A 219 10.11 -4.56 -11.49
CA GLU A 219 10.59 -5.91 -11.80
C GLU A 219 9.52 -6.92 -11.34
N GLY A 220 9.12 -7.83 -12.23
CA GLY A 220 8.08 -8.83 -11.94
C GLY A 220 6.67 -8.24 -11.73
N ASP A 221 6.06 -8.55 -10.59
CA ASP A 221 4.71 -8.14 -10.18
C ASP A 221 4.70 -7.10 -9.03
N GLN A 222 5.86 -6.62 -8.59
CA GLN A 222 5.97 -5.62 -7.51
C GLN A 222 6.67 -4.35 -7.99
N PHE A 223 6.59 -3.29 -7.17
CA PHE A 223 7.50 -2.16 -7.32
C PHE A 223 8.87 -2.61 -6.79
N GLU A 224 9.89 -2.51 -7.63
CA GLU A 224 11.25 -2.87 -7.22
C GLU A 224 11.87 -1.73 -6.41
N ASP A 225 11.63 -0.50 -6.86
CA ASP A 225 12.31 0.67 -6.32
C ASP A 225 11.49 1.96 -6.46
N PHE A 226 11.83 2.93 -5.63
CA PHE A 226 11.24 4.26 -5.58
C PHE A 226 12.36 5.31 -5.68
N SER A 227 12.19 6.31 -6.54
CA SER A 227 13.14 7.42 -6.64
C SER A 227 13.02 8.38 -5.46
N LYS A 228 11.81 8.50 -4.89
CA LYS A 228 11.50 9.39 -3.77
C LYS A 228 10.38 8.83 -2.92
N ARG A 229 10.52 8.91 -1.60
CA ARG A 229 9.55 8.47 -0.61
C ARG A 229 9.37 9.59 0.41
N ILE A 230 8.13 10.02 0.64
CA ILE A 230 7.79 11.10 1.57
C ILE A 230 6.92 10.50 2.68
N PHE A 231 7.46 10.39 3.89
CA PHE A 231 6.76 9.79 5.03
C PHE A 231 5.77 10.79 5.60
N VAL A 232 4.49 10.41 5.68
CA VAL A 232 3.42 11.32 6.10
C VAL A 232 3.11 11.14 7.58
N LEU A 233 3.01 9.88 8.03
CA LEU A 233 2.71 9.54 9.42
C LEU A 233 3.21 8.13 9.75
N ASP A 234 3.56 7.94 11.02
CA ASP A 234 3.81 6.65 11.65
C ASP A 234 3.25 6.71 13.08
N GLU A 235 2.04 6.20 13.24
CA GLU A 235 1.26 6.29 14.48
C GLU A 235 0.97 4.90 15.02
N GLU A 236 1.06 4.75 16.32
CA GLU A 236 0.47 3.57 16.98
C GLU A 236 -1.05 3.72 16.90
N SER A 237 -1.72 2.69 16.37
CA SER A 237 -3.17 2.63 16.36
C SER A 237 -3.59 2.53 17.82
N GLY A 238 -4.17 3.61 18.34
CA GLY A 238 -4.51 3.71 19.75
C GLY A 238 -5.30 2.51 20.22
N THR A 239 -4.96 2.01 21.41
CA THR A 239 -5.85 1.20 22.24
C THR A 239 -7.23 1.87 22.23
N ASP A 240 -8.31 1.08 22.19
CA ASP A 240 -9.69 1.58 22.28
C ASP A 240 -9.76 2.79 23.22
N PRO A 241 -10.47 3.88 22.84
CA PRO A 241 -10.59 5.02 23.73
C PRO A 241 -11.02 4.47 25.09
N ASP A 242 -10.21 4.71 26.12
CA ASP A 242 -10.58 4.37 27.47
C ASP A 242 -11.79 5.23 27.79
N ILE A 243 -12.98 4.69 27.51
CA ILE A 243 -14.26 5.29 27.90
C ILE A 243 -14.29 5.09 29.41
N SER A 244 -13.53 5.93 30.11
CA SER A 244 -13.68 6.17 31.53
C SER A 244 -15.01 6.87 31.71
N ILE A 245 -16.08 6.07 31.78
CA ILE A 245 -17.37 6.51 32.27
C ILE A 245 -17.11 6.93 33.72
N ASN A 246 -16.85 8.21 33.94
CA ASN A 246 -16.85 8.79 35.27
C ASN A 246 -18.30 8.72 35.77
N PRO A 247 -18.66 7.90 36.78
CA PRO A 247 -20.05 7.81 37.27
C PRO A 247 -20.45 9.02 38.14
N SER A 248 -19.77 10.15 37.98
CA SER A 248 -19.71 11.22 38.97
C SER A 248 -20.31 12.50 38.41
N SER A 249 -21.63 12.53 38.26
CA SER A 249 -22.48 13.69 38.56
C SER A 249 -23.94 13.27 38.44
N GLY A 250 -24.58 13.09 39.60
CA GLY A 250 -26.03 13.02 39.70
C GLY A 250 -26.64 14.39 39.40
N GLY A 251 -26.64 14.78 38.12
CA GLY A 251 -27.38 15.91 37.60
C GLY A 251 -28.68 15.39 36.97
N ASN A 252 -29.81 15.91 37.43
CA ASN A 252 -31.11 15.68 36.81
C ASN A 252 -31.11 16.30 35.40
N ASP A 253 -30.85 15.50 34.37
CA ASP A 253 -30.94 15.93 32.97
C ASP A 253 -32.31 15.56 32.40
N ASP A 254 -33.38 16.13 32.96
CA ASP A 254 -34.65 16.34 32.27
C ASP A 254 -34.56 17.64 31.43
N ALA A 255 -33.49 17.79 30.65
CA ALA A 255 -33.36 18.91 29.72
C ALA A 255 -34.20 18.60 28.47
N ASP A 256 -35.47 18.99 28.53
CA ASP A 256 -36.37 19.08 27.39
C ASP A 256 -35.73 20.03 26.35
N PHE A 257 -35.25 19.49 25.24
CA PHE A 257 -34.77 20.29 24.12
C PHE A 257 -35.99 20.68 23.28
N ASP A 258 -36.51 21.90 23.50
CA ASP A 258 -37.53 22.48 22.63
C ASP A 258 -36.94 22.70 21.22
N ILE A 259 -37.35 21.87 20.27
CA ILE A 259 -37.04 22.02 18.85
C ILE A 259 -38.13 22.87 18.20
N ASP A 260 -37.85 24.15 17.98
CA ASP A 260 -38.73 25.04 17.21
C ASP A 260 -38.66 24.72 15.71
N VAL A 261 -39.62 23.93 15.23
CA VAL A 261 -39.81 23.68 13.79
C VAL A 261 -40.73 24.74 13.20
N SER A 262 -40.15 25.72 12.49
CA SER A 262 -40.91 26.68 11.68
C SER A 262 -41.25 26.07 10.32
N VAL A 263 -42.50 25.64 10.14
CA VAL A 263 -43.01 25.15 8.84
C VAL A 263 -43.59 26.32 8.05
N ALA A 264 -42.91 26.70 6.96
CA ALA A 264 -43.47 27.65 5.99
C ALA A 264 -44.63 26.96 5.22
N LYS A 265 -45.85 27.48 5.38
CA LYS A 265 -47.00 27.07 4.55
C LYS A 265 -46.84 27.65 3.14
N LYS A 266 -47.01 26.77 2.16
CA LYS A 266 -47.04 27.08 0.72
C LYS A 266 -48.39 27.70 0.33
#